data_AF-R9KB60-F1
#
_entry.id   AF-R9KB60-F1
#
_cell.length_a   1.000
_cell.length_b   1.000
_cell.length_c   1.000
_cell.angle_alpha   90.00
_cell.angle_beta   90.00
_cell.angle_gamma   90.00
#
_symmetry.space_group_name_H-M   'P 1'
#
loop_
_entity.id
_entity.type
_entity.pdbx_description
1 polymer ?
#
loop_
_entity_poly.entity_id
_entity_poly.type
_entity_poly.pdbx_seq_one_letter_code
_entity_poly.pdbx_strand_id
1 'polypeptide(L)' 'MVDREQNIEAKTVADLLDEIENETLYRTLLTVDRRTLQIVLLKMQGYPIKEFASLLRLTKGAVYARIDHLGKIL' A
#
# COMPACT_ATOMS: atom_id res chain seq x y z
N MET A 1 10.03 22.47 -9.10
CA MET A 1 8.78 21.68 -9.06
C MET A 1 9.08 20.37 -9.79
N VAL A 2 9.32 19.30 -9.06
CA VAL A 2 9.41 17.95 -9.65
C VAL A 2 8.72 17.03 -8.66
N ASP A 3 7.42 17.23 -8.50
CA ASP A 3 6.56 16.22 -7.92
C ASP A 3 6.42 15.18 -9.02
N ARG A 4 7.33 14.20 -8.99
CA ARG A 4 7.28 13.03 -9.84
C ARG A 4 5.95 12.37 -9.51
N GLU A 5 4.95 12.62 -10.34
CA GLU A 5 3.80 11.75 -10.48
C GLU A 5 4.40 10.40 -10.85
N GLN A 6 4.69 9.60 -9.82
CA GLN A 6 4.95 8.18 -9.99
C GLN A 6 3.64 7.69 -10.59
N ASN A 7 3.63 7.55 -11.92
CA ASN A 7 2.57 6.91 -12.64
C ASN A 7 2.63 5.45 -12.19
N ILE A 8 2.03 5.16 -11.03
CA ILE A 8 1.86 3.81 -10.52
C ILE A 8 0.89 3.17 -11.51
N GLU A 9 1.42 2.52 -12.54
CA GLU A 9 0.60 1.77 -13.50
C GLU A 9 -0.08 0.57 -12.81
N ALA A 10 0.43 0.16 -11.65
CA ALA A 10 -0.22 -0.80 -10.77
C ALA A 10 -1.62 -0.36 -10.35
N LYS A 11 -2.60 -1.03 -10.97
CA LYS A 11 -4.04 -0.89 -10.66
C LYS A 11 -4.51 -1.86 -9.59
N THR A 12 -3.73 -2.90 -9.30
CA THR A 12 -4.11 -3.96 -8.36
C THR A 12 -2.95 -4.37 -7.45
N VAL A 13 -3.27 -5.04 -6.34
CA VAL A 13 -2.24 -5.60 -5.44
C VAL A 13 -1.36 -6.64 -6.14
N ALA A 14 -1.91 -7.39 -7.10
CA ALA A 14 -1.13 -8.36 -7.85
C ALA A 14 -0.09 -7.66 -8.74
N ASP A 15 -0.52 -6.60 -9.41
CA ASP A 15 0.34 -5.76 -10.25
C ASP A 15 1.47 -5.10 -9.43
N LEU A 16 1.12 -4.54 -8.27
CA LEU A 16 2.10 -4.01 -7.32
C LEU A 16 3.16 -5.03 -6.91
N LEU A 17 2.77 -6.30 -6.69
CA LEU A 17 3.69 -7.36 -6.32
C LEU A 17 4.53 -7.85 -7.50
N ASP A 18 3.99 -7.81 -8.72
CA ASP A 18 4.69 -8.20 -9.97
C ASP A 18 5.81 -7.23 -10.32
N GLU A 19 5.64 -5.93 -10.01
CA GLU A 19 6.67 -4.90 -10.20
C GLU A 19 7.87 -5.01 -9.22
N ILE A 20 7.80 -5.89 -8.20
CA ILE A 20 8.85 -5.97 -7.16
C ILE A 20 9.99 -6.89 -7.60
N GLU A 21 11.12 -6.29 -7.97
CA GLU A 21 12.34 -7.03 -8.33
C GLU A 21 13.08 -7.61 -7.11
N ASN A 22 12.93 -7.00 -5.93
CA ASN A 22 13.63 -7.45 -4.73
C ASN A 22 12.91 -8.66 -4.10
N GLU A 23 13.53 -9.84 -4.21
CA GLU A 23 12.96 -11.10 -3.72
C GLU A 23 12.63 -11.07 -2.22
N THR A 24 13.48 -10.47 -1.39
CA THR A 24 13.23 -10.37 0.07
C THR A 24 12.00 -9.51 0.35
N LEU A 25 11.90 -8.36 -0.32
CA LEU A 25 10.74 -7.47 -0.19
C LEU A 25 9.47 -8.15 -0.67
N TYR A 26 9.51 -8.83 -1.82
CA TYR A 26 8.40 -9.59 -2.37
C TYR A 26 7.92 -10.67 -1.39
N ARG A 27 8.85 -11.48 -0.86
CA ARG A 27 8.54 -12.51 0.13
C ARG A 27 7.95 -11.93 1.41
N THR A 28 8.48 -10.81 1.91
CA THR A 28 7.92 -10.14 3.09
C THR A 28 6.50 -9.66 2.82
N LEU A 29 6.26 -9.00 1.69
CA LEU A 29 4.93 -8.48 1.33
C LEU A 29 3.92 -9.59 1.05
N LEU A 30 4.35 -10.77 0.59
CA LEU A 30 3.47 -11.94 0.47
C LEU A 30 2.91 -12.41 1.83
N THR A 31 3.60 -12.15 2.95
CA THR A 31 3.09 -12.48 4.29
C THR A 31 2.11 -11.45 4.83
N VAL A 32 2.03 -10.28 4.20
CA VAL A 32 1.16 -9.18 4.62
C VAL A 32 -0.25 -9.42 4.11
N ASP A 33 -1.25 -9.11 4.94
CA ASP A 33 -2.64 -9.28 4.54
C ASP A 33 -3.02 -8.37 3.35
N ARG A 34 -3.90 -8.88 2.48
CA ARG A 34 -4.33 -8.17 1.27
C ARG A 34 -4.93 -6.79 1.55
N ARG A 35 -5.54 -6.56 2.72
CA ARG A 35 -6.12 -5.26 3.09
C ARG A 35 -5.02 -4.23 3.33
N THR A 36 -3.96 -4.64 4.02
CA THR A 36 -2.77 -3.80 4.25
C THR A 36 -2.06 -3.49 2.93
N LEU A 37 -1.91 -4.46 2.02
CA LEU A 37 -1.37 -4.20 0.68
C LEU A 37 -2.25 -3.24 -0.15
N GLN A 38 -3.59 -3.32 -0.05
CA GLN A 38 -4.50 -2.36 -0.68
C GLN A 38 -4.32 -0.94 -0.12
N ILE A 39 -4.06 -0.80 1.19
CA ILE A 39 -3.79 0.51 1.81
C ILE A 39 -2.52 1.12 1.21
N VAL A 40 -1.46 0.31 1.04
CA VAL A 40 -0.20 0.76 0.42
C VAL A 40 -0.41 1.21 -1.01
N LEU A 41 -1.10 0.40 -1.81
CA LEU A 41 -1.41 0.70 -3.20
C LEU A 41 -2.15 2.04 -3.34
N LEU A 42 -3.23 2.24 -2.57
CA LEU A 42 -4.02 3.47 -2.59
C LEU A 42 -3.20 4.68 -2.14
N LYS A 43 -2.32 4.50 -1.14
CA LYS A 43 -1.40 5.56 -0.70
C LYS A 43 -0.39 5.93 -1.79
N MET A 44 0.14 4.96 -2.53
CA MET A 44 1.08 5.19 -3.64
C MET A 44 0.39 5.90 -4.82
N GLN A 45 -0.88 5.59 -5.08
CA GLN A 45 -1.73 6.27 -6.06
C GLN A 45 -2.18 7.67 -5.62
N GLY A 46 -1.75 8.16 -4.46
CA GLY A 46 -2.05 9.51 -3.97
C GLY A 46 -3.45 9.66 -3.34
N TYR A 47 -4.18 8.57 -3.09
CA TYR A 47 -5.49 8.68 -2.43
C TYR A 47 -5.34 9.22 -1.00
N PRO A 48 -6.19 10.17 -0.59
CA PRO A 48 -6.16 10.67 0.77
C PRO A 48 -6.64 9.60 1.75
N ILE A 49 -6.00 9.53 2.92
CA ILE A 49 -6.29 8.54 3.99
C ILE A 49 -7.78 8.47 4.35
N LYS A 50 -8.48 9.62 4.32
CA LYS A 50 -9.91 9.69 4.65
C LYS A 50 -10.77 8.92 3.62
N GLU A 51 -10.40 8.97 2.35
CA GLU A 51 -11.18 8.36 1.27
C GLU A 51 -11.01 6.85 1.26
N PHE A 52 -9.78 6.34 1.29
CA PHE A 52 -9.61 4.90 1.29
C PHE A 52 -9.96 4.25 2.63
N ALA A 53 -9.89 4.95 3.76
CA ALA A 53 -10.47 4.45 5.01
C ALA A 53 -11.98 4.18 4.83
N SER A 54 -12.69 5.09 4.14
CA SER A 54 -14.11 4.92 3.83
C SER A 54 -14.34 3.79 2.82
N LEU A 55 -13.56 3.75 1.72
CA LEU A 55 -13.61 2.70 0.69
C LEU A 55 -13.40 1.30 1.29
N LEU A 56 -12.41 1.19 2.18
CA LEU A 56 -12.04 -0.05 2.84
C LEU A 56 -12.87 -0.31 4.11
N ARG A 57 -13.87 0.51 4.45
CA ARG A 57 -14.69 0.35 5.67
C ARG A 57 -13.84 0.20 6.94
N LEU A 58 -12.78 0.99 7.04
CA LEU A 58 -11.84 1.04 8.15
C LEU A 58 -11.92 2.39 8.86
N THR A 59 -11.58 2.41 10.15
CA THR A 59 -11.30 3.68 10.83
C THR A 59 -9.93 4.20 10.41
N LYS A 60 -9.72 5.52 10.48
CA LYS A 60 -8.41 6.13 10.21
C LYS A 60 -7.33 5.56 11.14
N GLY A 61 -7.65 5.32 12.41
CA GLY A 61 -6.74 4.68 13.36
C GLY A 61 -6.32 3.28 12.93
N ALA A 62 -7.26 2.46 12.43
CA ALA A 62 -6.94 1.12 11.92
C ALA A 62 -6.10 1.16 10.63
N VAL A 63 -6.21 2.22 9.83
CA VAL A 63 -5.31 2.46 8.69
C VAL A 63 -3.91 2.82 9.17
N TYR A 64 -3.78 3.79 10.08
CA TYR A 64 -2.48 4.19 10.63
C TYR A 64 -1.77 3.04 11.32
N ALA A 65 -2.47 2.23 12.11
CA ALA A 65 -1.87 1.07 12.77
C ALA A 65 -1.31 0.04 11.78
N ARG A 66 -1.99 -0.19 10.65
CA ARG A 66 -1.49 -1.09 9.60
C ARG A 66 -0.26 -0.54 8.89
N ILE A 67 -0.25 0.76 8.60
CA ILE A 67 0.91 1.43 7.99
C ILE A 67 2.12 1.41 8.95
N ASP A 68 1.88 1.70 10.23
CA ASP A 68 2.90 1.66 11.28
C ASP A 68 3.47 0.24 11.45
N HIS A 69 2.61 -0.76 11.51
CA HIS A 69 3.03 -2.15 11.59
C HIS A 69 3.81 -2.60 10.36
N LEU A 70 3.36 -2.20 9.15
CA LEU A 70 4.07 -2.49 7.91
C LEU A 70 5.48 -1.89 7.92
N GLY A 71 5.64 -0.66 8.39
CA GLY A 71 6.96 -0.01 8.51
C GLY A 71 7.89 -0.65 9.56
N LYS A 72 7.37 -1.51 10.45
CA LYS A 72 8.18 -2.26 11.43
C LYS A 72 8.68 -3.60 10.90
N ILE A 73 8.01 -4.15 9.89
CA ILE A 73 8.33 -5.47 9.32
C ILE A 73 9.12 -5.38 8.01
N LEU A 74 9.16 -4.19 7.39
CA LEU A 74 9.99 -3.85 6.24
C LEU A 74 11.32 -3.24 6.71
#